data_AF-A0A7I9VRR7-F1
#
_entry.id   AF-A0A7I9VRR7-F1
#
_cell.length_a   1.000
_cell.length_b   1.000
_cell.length_c   1.000
_cell.angle_alpha   90.00
_cell.angle_beta   90.00
_cell.angle_gamma   90.00
#
_symmetry.space_group_name_H-M   'P 1'
#
loop_
_entity.id
_entity.type
_entity.pdbx_description
1 polymer ?
#
loop_
_entity_poly.entity_id
_entity_poly.type
_entity_poly.pdbx_seq_one_letter_code
_entity_poly.pdbx_strand_id
1 'polypeptide(L)'
;MKRRLLLAAAVTLSACGGASTSPSTAAVTQYRQAALSASTAVTTYQSSTQTMATPADCQAAAQQYAAQMGAAVAAMRASSGSMDDHMRSMGQPGAADMTCGAEVLATQLQQQMGVACASTDMAQNRAVAAQHCQQMALAADHLQMRAAAMASMMGTGSGATGGGMTSGGGMMGGSGMMSGADMTSAMQGMTDGGFTGPDGQHLAWSDAMPGCTMSGGTYQPAPTDGGTPVTPAG
;
A
#
# COMPACT_ATOMS: atom_id res chain seq x y z
N MET A 1 27.38 26.26 -35.41
CA MET A 1 27.62 24.90 -35.93
C MET A 1 26.50 23.99 -35.42
N LYS A 2 25.67 23.44 -36.31
CA LYS A 2 24.47 22.64 -35.99
C LYS A 2 24.83 21.15 -35.99
N ARG A 3 24.80 20.46 -34.84
CA ARG A 3 24.84 18.99 -34.77
C ARG A 3 23.47 18.48 -34.33
N ARG A 4 22.74 17.92 -35.30
CA ARG A 4 21.48 17.19 -35.11
C ARG A 4 21.84 15.75 -34.73
N LEU A 5 21.57 15.35 -33.49
CA LEU A 5 21.65 13.96 -33.04
C LEU A 5 20.23 13.38 -33.08
N LEU A 6 19.97 12.56 -34.09
CA LEU A 6 18.79 11.70 -34.22
C LEU A 6 18.98 10.50 -33.29
N LEU A 7 18.33 10.50 -32.13
CA LEU A 7 18.15 9.27 -31.35
C LEU A 7 16.93 8.53 -31.90
N ALA A 8 17.18 7.37 -32.51
CA ALA A 8 16.15 6.43 -32.92
C ALA A 8 15.58 5.75 -31.68
N ALA A 9 14.32 6.05 -31.35
CA ALA A 9 13.55 5.32 -30.35
C ALA A 9 13.10 3.98 -30.95
N ALA A 10 13.80 2.90 -30.61
CA ALA A 10 13.36 1.55 -30.87
C ALA A 10 12.22 1.20 -29.89
N VAL A 11 10.98 1.37 -30.33
CA VAL A 11 9.78 0.91 -29.61
C VAL A 11 9.63 -0.58 -29.88
N THR A 12 10.17 -1.43 -29.02
CA THR A 12 9.88 -2.85 -29.02
C THR A 12 8.48 -3.07 -28.44
N LEU A 13 7.48 -3.26 -29.32
CA LEU A 13 6.19 -3.81 -28.94
C LEU A 13 6.35 -5.28 -28.55
N SER A 14 6.61 -5.55 -27.28
CA SER A 14 6.40 -6.89 -26.69
C SER A 14 5.03 -6.92 -26.01
N ALA A 15 4.00 -7.19 -26.79
CA ALA A 15 2.68 -7.59 -26.35
C ALA A 15 2.37 -8.93 -27.04
N CYS A 16 1.66 -9.91 -26.50
CA CYS A 16 1.06 -10.15 -25.20
C CYS A 16 0.60 -11.62 -25.32
N GLY A 17 1.02 -12.46 -24.39
CA GLY A 17 0.68 -13.89 -24.36
C GLY A 17 1.46 -14.62 -23.28
N GLY A 18 1.93 -13.88 -22.27
CA GLY A 18 2.54 -14.50 -21.10
C GLY A 18 1.44 -15.27 -20.40
N ALA A 19 1.63 -16.59 -20.26
CA ALA A 19 0.82 -17.38 -19.36
C ALA A 19 0.75 -16.63 -18.03
N SER A 20 -0.46 -16.44 -17.49
CA SER A 20 -0.67 -15.85 -16.16
C SER A 20 0.03 -16.74 -15.15
N THR A 21 1.31 -16.48 -14.91
CA THR A 21 2.08 -17.19 -13.91
C THR A 21 1.50 -16.75 -12.59
N SER A 22 0.84 -17.67 -11.90
CA SER A 22 0.45 -17.45 -10.51
C SER A 22 1.65 -16.86 -9.76
N PRO A 23 1.46 -15.80 -8.95
CA PRO A 23 2.52 -15.19 -8.19
C PRO A 23 3.18 -16.29 -7.36
N SER A 24 4.51 -16.24 -7.24
CA SER A 24 5.21 -17.16 -6.35
C SER A 24 4.98 -16.74 -4.90
N THR A 25 5.02 -17.69 -3.97
CA THR A 25 4.97 -17.39 -2.52
C THR A 25 6.08 -16.41 -2.12
N ALA A 26 7.22 -16.45 -2.83
CA ALA A 26 8.31 -15.49 -2.67
C ALA A 26 7.88 -14.05 -3.07
N ALA A 27 7.14 -13.87 -4.17
CA ALA A 27 6.67 -12.55 -4.60
C ALA A 27 5.69 -11.92 -3.59
N VAL A 28 4.76 -12.71 -3.05
CA VAL A 28 3.83 -12.24 -2.00
C VAL A 28 4.59 -11.89 -0.72
N THR A 29 5.56 -12.72 -0.32
CA THR A 29 6.41 -12.45 0.86
C THR A 29 7.22 -11.17 0.68
N GLN A 30 7.81 -10.98 -0.50
CA GLN A 30 8.56 -9.77 -0.84
C GLN A 30 7.68 -8.53 -0.80
N TYR A 31 6.46 -8.59 -1.34
CA TYR A 31 5.52 -7.49 -1.29
C TYR A 31 5.15 -7.11 0.14
N ARG A 32 4.81 -8.12 0.96
CA ARG A 32 4.51 -7.90 2.39
C ARG A 32 5.68 -7.24 3.12
N GLN A 33 6.92 -7.69 2.86
CA GLN A 33 8.12 -7.08 3.45
C GLN A 33 8.31 -5.62 2.99
N ALA A 34 7.99 -5.32 1.73
CA ALA A 34 8.03 -3.96 1.21
C ALA A 34 6.96 -3.06 1.86
N ALA A 35 5.73 -3.54 2.04
CA ALA A 35 4.68 -2.83 2.76
C ALA A 35 5.07 -2.55 4.23
N LEU A 36 5.63 -3.54 4.94
CA LEU A 36 6.17 -3.37 6.29
C LEU A 36 7.29 -2.31 6.35
N SER A 37 8.15 -2.29 5.33
CA SER A 37 9.22 -1.30 5.21
C SER A 37 8.65 0.11 4.99
N ALA A 38 7.56 0.23 4.21
CA ALA A 38 6.84 1.48 4.03
C ALA A 38 6.23 1.99 5.36
N SER A 39 5.53 1.14 6.12
CA SER A 39 5.00 1.52 7.45
C SER A 39 6.11 1.95 8.40
N THR A 40 7.25 1.24 8.41
CA THR A 40 8.42 1.61 9.22
C THR A 40 9.00 2.97 8.84
N ALA A 41 9.09 3.27 7.54
CA ALA A 41 9.54 4.57 7.04
C ALA A 41 8.59 5.69 7.48
N VAL A 42 7.28 5.46 7.44
CA VAL A 42 6.27 6.42 7.93
C VAL A 42 6.44 6.70 9.42
N THR A 43 6.53 5.67 10.26
CA THR A 43 6.73 5.86 11.71
C THR A 43 8.03 6.60 12.00
N THR A 44 9.11 6.26 11.30
CA THR A 44 10.41 6.92 11.46
C THR A 44 10.33 8.41 11.09
N TYR A 45 9.68 8.73 9.96
CA TYR A 45 9.49 10.10 9.52
C TYR A 45 8.60 10.88 10.50
N GLN A 46 7.51 10.27 10.97
CA GLN A 46 6.64 10.88 11.97
C GLN A 46 7.43 11.22 13.25
N SER A 47 8.22 10.29 13.80
CA SER A 47 9.05 10.56 14.98
C SER A 47 10.10 11.65 14.72
N SER A 48 10.78 11.61 13.56
CA SER A 48 11.75 12.64 13.18
C SER A 48 11.10 14.02 13.07
N THR A 49 9.87 14.09 12.53
CA THR A 49 9.20 15.38 12.32
C THR A 49 8.84 16.10 13.63
N GLN A 50 8.62 15.38 14.73
CA GLN A 50 8.27 15.98 16.01
C GLN A 50 9.37 16.88 16.58
N THR A 51 10.64 16.59 16.27
CA THR A 51 11.81 17.29 16.80
C THR A 51 12.45 18.27 15.82
N MET A 52 11.92 18.41 14.60
CA MET A 52 12.48 19.33 13.59
C MET A 52 12.31 20.78 14.03
N ALA A 53 13.43 21.48 14.21
CA ALA A 53 13.45 22.88 14.61
C ALA A 53 13.77 23.82 13.45
N THR A 54 14.42 23.32 12.39
CA THR A 54 14.89 24.14 11.28
C THR A 54 14.43 23.59 9.91
N PRO A 55 14.39 24.45 8.86
CA PRO A 55 14.14 23.98 7.50
C PRO A 55 15.18 22.97 7.01
N ALA A 56 16.44 23.08 7.45
CA ALA A 56 17.50 22.14 7.08
C ALA A 56 17.23 20.73 7.66
N ASP A 57 16.83 20.64 8.93
CA ASP A 57 16.43 19.37 9.56
C ASP A 57 15.25 18.74 8.82
N CYS A 58 14.29 19.59 8.43
CA CYS A 58 13.12 19.17 7.67
C CYS A 58 13.50 18.56 6.32
N GLN A 59 14.35 19.23 5.55
CA GLN A 59 14.80 18.74 4.25
C GLN A 59 15.56 17.42 4.39
N ALA A 60 16.43 17.29 5.39
CA ALA A 60 17.16 16.05 5.65
C ALA A 60 16.21 14.89 5.99
N ALA A 61 15.24 15.11 6.89
CA ALA A 61 14.25 14.12 7.25
C ALA A 61 13.37 13.71 6.05
N ALA A 62 12.93 14.68 5.24
CA ALA A 62 12.14 14.43 4.04
C ALA A 62 12.90 13.61 2.99
N GLN A 63 14.18 13.92 2.76
CA GLN A 63 15.04 13.16 1.83
C GLN A 63 15.27 11.73 2.30
N GLN A 64 15.55 11.53 3.59
CA GLN A 64 15.73 10.19 4.16
C GLN A 64 14.44 9.36 4.03
N TYR A 65 13.30 9.97 4.34
CA TYR A 65 11.99 9.34 4.18
C TYR A 65 11.71 8.97 2.72
N ALA A 66 11.96 9.88 1.78
CA ALA A 66 11.74 9.64 0.35
C ALA A 66 12.62 8.51 -0.20
N ALA A 67 13.86 8.39 0.24
CA ALA A 67 14.73 7.29 -0.15
C ALA A 67 14.18 5.94 0.35
N GLN A 68 13.77 5.86 1.62
CA GLN A 68 13.24 4.63 2.22
C GLN A 68 11.89 4.23 1.60
N MET A 69 10.94 5.17 1.53
CA MET A 69 9.62 4.94 0.96
C MET A 69 9.72 4.66 -0.55
N GLY A 70 10.58 5.37 -1.29
CA GLY A 70 10.80 5.13 -2.72
C GLY A 70 11.30 3.71 -3.00
N ALA A 71 12.23 3.20 -2.19
CA ALA A 71 12.71 1.82 -2.31
C ALA A 71 11.59 0.79 -2.01
N ALA A 72 10.80 1.01 -0.96
CA ALA A 72 9.66 0.14 -0.62
C ALA A 72 8.61 0.11 -1.74
N VAL A 73 8.23 1.28 -2.28
CA VAL A 73 7.26 1.39 -3.36
C VAL A 73 7.76 0.76 -4.66
N ALA A 74 9.05 0.90 -4.99
CA ALA A 74 9.65 0.23 -6.14
C ALA A 74 9.58 -1.31 -6.00
N ALA A 75 9.83 -1.84 -4.79
CA ALA A 75 9.71 -3.27 -4.51
C ALA A 75 8.25 -3.75 -4.60
N MET A 76 7.28 -2.95 -4.14
CA MET A 76 5.85 -3.27 -4.27
C MET A 76 5.42 -3.34 -5.74
N ARG A 77 5.79 -2.34 -6.56
CA ARG A 77 5.49 -2.33 -8.01
C ARG A 77 6.08 -3.53 -8.76
N ALA A 78 7.24 -4.01 -8.33
CA ALA A 78 7.92 -5.13 -8.99
C ALA A 78 7.14 -6.45 -8.89
N SER A 79 6.31 -6.62 -7.85
CA SER A 79 5.50 -7.84 -7.65
C SER A 79 3.99 -7.64 -7.75
N SER A 80 3.49 -6.40 -7.72
CA SER A 80 2.05 -6.09 -7.74
C SER A 80 1.29 -6.63 -8.96
N GLY A 81 1.89 -6.56 -10.15
CA GLY A 81 1.22 -6.93 -11.39
C GLY A 81 0.79 -8.40 -11.45
N SER A 82 1.68 -9.34 -11.09
CA SER A 82 1.35 -10.78 -11.08
C SER A 82 0.35 -11.14 -9.99
N MET A 83 0.36 -10.40 -8.88
CA MET A 83 -0.61 -10.54 -7.81
C MET A 83 -2.01 -10.08 -8.26
N ASP A 84 -2.11 -8.93 -8.95
CA ASP A 84 -3.38 -8.46 -9.50
C ASP A 84 -3.94 -9.41 -10.57
N ASP A 85 -3.07 -9.91 -11.47
CA ASP A 85 -3.46 -10.90 -12.48
C ASP A 85 -4.02 -12.17 -11.84
N HIS A 86 -3.41 -12.61 -10.73
CA HIS A 86 -3.89 -13.76 -9.99
C HIS A 86 -5.23 -13.51 -9.29
N MET A 87 -5.41 -12.35 -8.67
CA MET A 87 -6.70 -11.97 -8.08
C MET A 87 -7.81 -11.94 -9.14
N ARG A 88 -7.53 -11.39 -10.33
CA ARG A 88 -8.48 -11.43 -11.46
C ARG A 88 -8.75 -12.86 -11.92
N SER A 89 -7.73 -13.71 -11.99
CA SER A 89 -7.90 -15.13 -12.39
C SER A 89 -8.77 -15.93 -11.42
N MET A 90 -8.82 -15.54 -10.14
CA MET A 90 -9.70 -16.13 -9.13
C MET A 90 -11.10 -15.51 -9.10
N GLY A 91 -11.44 -14.63 -10.05
CA GLY A 91 -12.72 -13.94 -10.07
C GLY A 91 -12.88 -12.89 -8.95
N GLN A 92 -11.76 -12.39 -8.41
CA GLN A 92 -11.71 -11.35 -7.37
C GLN A 92 -11.10 -10.05 -7.93
N PRO A 93 -11.68 -9.44 -8.98
CA PRO A 93 -11.12 -8.23 -9.57
C PRO A 93 -11.14 -7.04 -8.59
N GLY A 94 -12.03 -7.05 -7.59
CA GLY A 94 -12.09 -6.04 -6.53
C GLY A 94 -10.87 -6.03 -5.59
N ALA A 95 -10.15 -7.14 -5.52
CA ALA A 95 -8.90 -7.27 -4.74
C ALA A 95 -7.63 -7.09 -5.60
N ALA A 96 -7.79 -6.81 -6.90
CA ALA A 96 -6.69 -6.63 -7.85
C ALA A 96 -6.24 -5.17 -7.94
N ASP A 97 -6.10 -4.53 -6.77
CA ASP A 97 -5.78 -3.11 -6.59
C ASP A 97 -4.33 -2.86 -6.09
N MET A 98 -3.48 -3.89 -6.06
CA MET A 98 -2.12 -3.80 -5.51
C MET A 98 -1.24 -2.87 -6.33
N THR A 99 -1.32 -2.95 -7.67
CA THR A 99 -0.52 -2.08 -8.56
C THR A 99 -0.96 -0.64 -8.45
N CYS A 100 -2.28 -0.41 -8.52
CA CYS A 100 -2.83 0.92 -8.30
C CYS A 100 -2.39 1.48 -6.93
N GLY A 101 -2.40 0.63 -5.91
CA GLY A 101 -1.99 1.03 -4.59
C GLY A 101 -0.54 1.50 -4.45
N ALA A 102 0.38 0.74 -5.05
CA ALA A 102 1.77 1.15 -5.11
C ALA A 102 1.95 2.46 -5.91
N GLU A 103 1.11 2.72 -6.93
CA GLU A 103 1.09 3.99 -7.66
C GLU A 103 0.53 5.16 -6.85
N VAL A 104 -0.52 4.92 -6.06
CA VAL A 104 -1.07 5.92 -5.12
C VAL A 104 -0.01 6.31 -4.10
N LEU A 105 0.70 5.35 -3.49
CA LEU A 105 1.79 5.63 -2.56
C LEU A 105 2.93 6.43 -3.21
N ALA A 106 3.33 6.08 -4.44
CA ALA A 106 4.34 6.84 -5.17
C ALA A 106 3.92 8.28 -5.43
N THR A 107 2.65 8.47 -5.81
CA THR A 107 2.09 9.79 -6.13
C THR A 107 2.00 10.65 -4.88
N GLN A 108 1.49 10.10 -3.78
CA GLN A 108 1.45 10.79 -2.48
C GLN A 108 2.86 11.15 -2.00
N LEU A 109 3.84 10.25 -2.15
CA LEU A 109 5.24 10.56 -1.83
C LEU A 109 5.77 11.74 -2.66
N GLN A 110 5.53 11.74 -3.97
CA GLN A 110 5.97 12.83 -4.85
C GLN A 110 5.29 14.16 -4.51
N GLN A 111 3.99 14.14 -4.21
CA GLN A 111 3.25 15.32 -3.76
C GLN A 111 3.83 15.87 -2.46
N GLN A 112 4.08 15.00 -1.47
CA GLN A 112 4.70 15.40 -0.22
C GLN A 112 6.08 16.03 -0.44
N MET A 113 6.91 15.49 -1.35
CA MET A 113 8.22 16.10 -1.66
C MET A 113 8.11 17.47 -2.33
N GLY A 114 6.99 17.79 -2.97
CA GLY A 114 6.73 19.11 -3.54
C GLY A 114 6.30 20.16 -2.50
N VAL A 115 5.67 19.74 -1.40
CA VAL A 115 5.12 20.64 -0.37
C VAL A 115 5.88 20.62 0.96
N ALA A 116 6.65 19.56 1.22
CA ALA A 116 7.41 19.41 2.46
C ALA A 116 8.43 20.52 2.59
N CYS A 117 8.50 21.10 3.79
CA CYS A 117 9.48 22.13 4.15
C CYS A 117 9.39 23.41 3.29
N ALA A 118 8.28 23.62 2.57
CA ALA A 118 8.05 24.79 1.74
C ALA A 118 7.70 26.05 2.57
N SER A 119 7.15 25.86 3.77
CA SER A 119 6.85 26.96 4.69
C SER A 119 8.06 27.30 5.56
N THR A 120 8.23 28.57 5.92
CA THR A 120 9.16 29.00 6.96
C THR A 120 8.64 28.71 8.37
N ASP A 121 7.34 28.43 8.51
CA ASP A 121 6.72 28.01 9.76
C ASP A 121 6.90 26.50 9.98
N MET A 122 7.78 26.13 10.90
CA MET A 122 8.04 24.73 11.25
C MET A 122 6.86 24.05 11.96
N ALA A 123 5.91 24.78 12.55
CA ALA A 123 4.68 24.18 13.07
C ALA A 123 3.79 23.73 11.91
N GLN A 124 3.65 24.57 10.87
CA GLN A 124 2.91 24.20 9.66
C GLN A 124 3.54 22.99 8.94
N ASN A 125 4.87 22.98 8.78
CA ASN A 125 5.56 21.84 8.15
C ASN A 125 5.33 20.53 8.92
N ARG A 126 5.33 20.58 10.26
CA ARG A 126 5.03 19.41 11.11
C ARG A 126 3.58 18.94 10.99
N ALA A 127 2.63 19.86 10.88
CA ALA A 127 1.22 19.53 10.67
C ALA A 127 1.00 18.82 9.31
N VAL A 128 1.59 19.35 8.24
CA VAL A 128 1.53 18.72 6.90
C VAL A 128 2.18 17.34 6.92
N ALA A 129 3.36 17.20 7.52
CA ALA A 129 4.02 15.90 7.65
C ALA A 129 3.19 14.90 8.46
N ALA A 130 2.54 15.32 9.55
CA ALA A 130 1.68 14.46 10.35
C ALA A 130 0.46 13.95 9.56
N GLN A 131 -0.19 14.82 8.78
CA GLN A 131 -1.31 14.43 7.90
C GLN A 131 -0.85 13.43 6.83
N HIS A 132 0.28 13.69 6.18
CA HIS A 132 0.89 12.77 5.22
C HIS A 132 1.20 11.41 5.83
N CYS A 133 1.81 11.39 7.02
CA CYS A 133 2.10 10.13 7.73
C CYS A 133 0.84 9.32 8.05
N GLN A 134 -0.26 9.97 8.44
CA GLN A 134 -1.53 9.28 8.69
C GLN A 134 -2.07 8.62 7.41
N GLN A 135 -2.06 9.33 6.29
CA GLN A 135 -2.54 8.82 4.99
C GLN A 135 -1.68 7.65 4.50
N MET A 136 -0.35 7.78 4.55
CA MET A 136 0.57 6.74 4.11
C MET A 136 0.54 5.50 5.02
N ALA A 137 0.33 5.67 6.33
CA ALA A 137 0.19 4.55 7.26
C ALA A 137 -1.04 3.71 6.91
N LEU A 138 -2.20 4.33 6.72
CA LEU A 138 -3.44 3.64 6.34
C LEU A 138 -3.28 2.88 5.02
N ALA A 139 -2.66 3.51 4.01
CA ALA A 139 -2.43 2.87 2.73
C ALA A 139 -1.42 1.70 2.81
N ALA A 140 -0.34 1.84 3.59
CA ALA A 140 0.63 0.76 3.78
C ALA A 140 0.04 -0.43 4.56
N ASP A 141 -0.77 -0.17 5.59
CA ASP A 141 -1.44 -1.20 6.36
C ASP A 141 -2.46 -1.97 5.49
N HIS A 142 -3.23 -1.27 4.66
CA HIS A 142 -4.14 -1.89 3.70
C HIS A 142 -3.39 -2.82 2.72
N LEU A 143 -2.23 -2.39 2.22
CA LEU A 143 -1.40 -3.22 1.34
C LEU A 143 -0.79 -4.44 2.02
N GLN A 144 -0.34 -4.28 3.27
CA GLN A 144 0.16 -5.40 4.07
C GLN A 144 -0.94 -6.45 4.26
N MET A 145 -2.17 -6.02 4.50
CA MET A 145 -3.30 -6.92 4.64
C MET A 145 -3.63 -7.66 3.35
N ARG A 146 -3.70 -6.94 2.22
CA ARG A 146 -3.93 -7.55 0.90
C ARG A 146 -2.91 -8.66 0.64
N ALA A 147 -1.64 -8.39 0.94
CA ALA A 147 -0.57 -9.39 0.82
C ALA A 147 -0.76 -10.58 1.77
N ALA A 148 -1.17 -10.34 3.03
CA ALA A 148 -1.41 -11.40 4.01
C ALA A 148 -2.58 -12.32 3.60
N ALA A 149 -3.67 -11.73 3.10
CA ALA A 149 -4.82 -12.48 2.63
C ALA A 149 -4.53 -13.22 1.31
N MET A 150 -3.68 -12.67 0.44
CA MET A 150 -3.16 -13.41 -0.70
C MET A 150 -2.34 -14.64 -0.26
N ALA A 151 -1.49 -14.47 0.75
CA ALA A 151 -0.69 -15.57 1.29
C ALA A 151 -1.58 -16.69 1.89
N SER A 152 -2.69 -16.36 2.56
CA SER A 152 -3.61 -17.36 3.13
C SER A 152 -4.36 -18.14 2.05
N MET A 153 -4.78 -17.49 0.95
CA MET A 153 -5.39 -18.16 -0.20
C MET A 153 -4.42 -19.08 -0.93
N MET A 154 -3.17 -18.65 -1.12
CA MET A 154 -2.15 -19.50 -1.74
C MET A 154 -1.79 -20.71 -0.88
N GLY A 155 -1.81 -20.57 0.46
CA GLY A 155 -1.51 -21.65 1.38
C GLY A 155 -2.59 -22.75 1.46
N THR A 156 -3.83 -22.43 1.10
CA THR A 156 -4.97 -23.38 1.16
C THR A 156 -5.10 -24.26 -0.10
N GLY A 157 -4.33 -23.98 -1.16
CA GLY A 157 -4.53 -24.54 -2.50
C GLY A 157 -3.86 -25.89 -2.84
N SER A 158 -3.17 -26.58 -1.92
CA SER A 158 -2.40 -27.80 -2.31
C SER A 158 -2.62 -29.05 -1.46
N GLY A 159 -3.48 -29.02 -0.45
CA GLY A 159 -3.60 -30.14 0.51
C GLY A 159 -4.99 -30.47 1.06
N ALA A 160 -6.02 -29.70 0.70
CA ALA A 160 -7.37 -29.90 1.25
C ALA A 160 -8.18 -30.94 0.48
N THR A 161 -7.65 -32.16 0.34
CA THR A 161 -8.44 -33.38 0.12
C THR A 161 -8.40 -34.20 1.40
N GLY A 162 -8.99 -33.68 2.47
CA GLY A 162 -9.06 -34.40 3.75
C GLY A 162 -9.48 -33.49 4.90
N GLY A 163 -10.72 -33.68 5.35
CA GLY A 163 -11.40 -32.86 6.36
C GLY A 163 -10.55 -32.47 7.57
N GLY A 164 -10.62 -31.19 7.90
CA GLY A 164 -10.09 -30.67 9.15
C GLY A 164 -10.29 -29.17 9.19
N MET A 165 -11.42 -28.73 9.75
CA MET A 165 -11.61 -27.35 10.21
C MET A 165 -10.47 -27.03 11.18
N THR A 166 -9.37 -26.50 10.68
CA THR A 166 -8.26 -26.04 11.50
C THR A 166 -8.47 -24.55 11.71
N SER A 167 -9.14 -24.26 12.83
CA SER A 167 -9.14 -22.96 13.48
C SER A 167 -7.69 -22.48 13.61
N GLY A 168 -7.27 -21.62 12.69
CA GLY A 168 -5.96 -20.98 12.68
C GLY A 168 -5.87 -19.94 13.80
N GLY A 169 -5.89 -20.39 15.05
CA GLY A 169 -5.51 -19.61 16.21
C GLY A 169 -4.02 -19.33 16.16
N GLY A 170 -3.65 -18.22 15.55
CA GLY A 170 -2.32 -17.64 15.70
C GLY A 170 -2.10 -17.31 17.17
N MET A 171 -1.23 -18.08 17.82
CA MET A 171 -0.68 -17.78 19.14
C MET A 171 0.13 -16.47 19.07
N MET A 172 -0.53 -15.34 19.20
CA MET A 172 0.10 -14.11 19.69
C MET A 172 0.16 -14.23 21.21
N GLY A 173 1.33 -14.63 21.71
CA GLY A 173 1.65 -14.57 23.14
C GLY A 173 1.61 -13.13 23.63
N GLY A 174 0.47 -12.73 24.16
CA GLY A 174 0.26 -11.46 24.84
C GLY A 174 -0.95 -11.62 25.74
N SER A 175 -0.70 -11.95 27.01
CA SER A 175 -1.72 -12.01 28.06
C SER A 175 -2.21 -10.60 28.40
N GLY A 176 -2.90 -9.96 27.46
CA GLY A 176 -3.63 -8.71 27.64
C GLY A 176 -5.09 -9.00 27.38
N MET A 177 -5.95 -8.73 28.36
CA MET A 177 -7.40 -8.84 28.20
C MET A 177 -7.84 -7.86 27.10
N MET A 178 -8.01 -8.35 25.87
CA MET A 178 -8.60 -7.56 24.78
C MET A 178 -10.02 -7.17 25.20
N SER A 179 -10.35 -5.89 25.06
CA SER A 179 -11.65 -5.37 25.46
C SER A 179 -12.75 -5.97 24.56
N GLY A 180 -13.99 -6.02 25.03
CA GLY A 180 -15.12 -6.56 24.25
C GLY A 180 -15.34 -5.88 22.89
N ALA A 181 -14.87 -4.64 22.72
CA ALA A 181 -14.90 -3.92 21.45
C ALA A 181 -13.87 -4.47 20.43
N ASP A 182 -12.69 -4.89 20.91
CA ASP A 182 -11.64 -5.49 20.09
C ASP A 182 -12.05 -6.88 19.60
N MET A 183 -12.75 -7.64 20.46
CA MET A 183 -13.25 -8.98 20.11
C MET A 183 -14.39 -8.94 19.08
N THR A 184 -15.28 -7.94 19.16
CA THR A 184 -16.36 -7.76 18.18
C THR A 184 -15.80 -7.37 16.81
N SER A 185 -14.83 -6.45 16.79
CA SER A 185 -14.12 -6.05 15.56
C SER A 185 -13.35 -7.21 14.94
N ALA A 186 -12.71 -8.04 15.77
CA ALA A 186 -12.02 -9.25 15.32
C ALA A 186 -12.99 -10.32 14.77
N MET A 187 -14.16 -10.53 15.40
CA MET A 187 -15.18 -11.45 14.87
C MET A 187 -15.78 -10.96 13.56
N GLN A 188 -16.04 -9.65 13.44
CA GLN A 188 -16.55 -9.04 12.21
C GLN A 188 -15.57 -9.19 11.04
N GLY A 189 -14.26 -8.95 11.31
CA GLY A 189 -13.19 -9.15 10.34
C GLY A 189 -13.01 -10.61 9.90
N MET A 190 -13.39 -11.59 10.74
CA MET A 190 -13.39 -13.00 10.34
C MET A 190 -14.56 -13.39 9.43
N THR A 191 -15.72 -12.74 9.55
CA THR A 191 -16.90 -13.05 8.72
C THR A 191 -16.89 -12.36 7.37
N ASP A 192 -16.42 -11.11 7.29
CA ASP A 192 -16.39 -10.33 6.04
C ASP A 192 -14.99 -10.24 5.40
N GLY A 193 -13.98 -10.81 6.06
CA GLY A 193 -12.58 -10.74 5.62
C GLY A 193 -11.98 -9.32 5.67
N GLY A 194 -12.68 -8.36 6.29
CA GLY A 194 -12.24 -6.98 6.41
C GLY A 194 -11.38 -6.69 7.64
N PHE A 195 -11.00 -5.44 7.79
CA PHE A 195 -10.16 -4.96 8.89
C PHE A 195 -10.59 -3.60 9.36
N THR A 196 -10.60 -3.44 10.67
CA THR A 196 -10.78 -2.15 11.30
C THR A 196 -9.43 -1.48 11.46
N GLY A 197 -9.22 -0.37 10.74
CA GLY A 197 -8.08 0.51 10.89
C GLY A 197 -7.95 1.10 12.30
N PRO A 198 -6.78 1.66 12.64
CA PRO A 198 -6.55 2.30 13.95
C PRO A 198 -7.47 3.52 14.19
N ASP A 199 -8.07 4.07 13.14
CA ASP A 199 -9.08 5.12 13.17
C ASP A 199 -10.51 4.59 13.36
N GLY A 200 -10.68 3.27 13.48
CA GLY A 200 -11.98 2.61 13.63
C GLY A 200 -12.71 2.39 12.30
N GLN A 201 -12.13 2.75 11.16
CA GLN A 201 -12.75 2.48 9.86
C GLN A 201 -12.60 1.02 9.47
N HIS A 202 -13.72 0.34 9.20
CA HIS A 202 -13.70 -1.01 8.68
C HIS A 202 -13.54 -0.97 7.15
N LEU A 203 -12.44 -1.50 6.64
CA LEU A 203 -12.19 -1.72 5.22
C LEU A 203 -12.48 -3.18 4.91
N ALA A 204 -13.55 -3.43 4.15
CA ALA A 204 -13.88 -4.76 3.67
C ALA A 204 -12.88 -5.21 2.59
N TRP A 205 -12.77 -6.52 2.42
CA TRP A 205 -11.91 -7.08 1.37
C TRP A 205 -12.40 -6.73 -0.05
N SER A 206 -13.67 -6.39 -0.21
CA SER A 206 -14.24 -5.88 -1.46
C SER A 206 -13.94 -4.41 -1.73
N ASP A 207 -13.50 -3.66 -0.70
CA ASP A 207 -13.33 -2.22 -0.82
C ASP A 207 -12.04 -1.93 -1.59
N ALA A 208 -12.15 -1.05 -2.58
CA ALA A 208 -11.00 -0.56 -3.30
C ALA A 208 -10.07 0.18 -2.35
N MET A 209 -8.76 0.08 -2.57
CA MET A 209 -7.82 0.94 -1.86
C MET A 209 -8.23 2.41 -2.00
N PRO A 210 -8.19 3.20 -0.90
CA PRO A 210 -8.32 4.65 -0.98
C PRO A 210 -7.41 5.26 -2.05
N GLY A 211 -8.01 6.02 -2.97
CA GLY A 211 -7.30 6.61 -4.11
C GLY A 211 -7.20 5.70 -5.34
N CYS A 212 -7.80 4.50 -5.32
CA CYS A 212 -7.95 3.64 -6.49
C CYS A 212 -9.41 3.59 -6.93
N THR A 213 -9.67 3.74 -8.24
CA THR A 213 -11.00 3.60 -8.84
C THR A 213 -10.98 2.50 -9.89
N MET A 214 -12.06 1.71 -9.95
CA MET A 214 -12.18 0.67 -10.97
C MET A 214 -12.62 1.29 -12.29
N SER A 215 -11.79 1.18 -13.32
CA SER A 215 -12.06 1.69 -14.67
C SER A 215 -11.63 0.66 -15.71
N GLY A 216 -12.55 0.27 -16.60
CA GLY A 216 -12.26 -0.72 -17.65
C GLY A 216 -11.84 -2.10 -17.14
N GLY A 217 -12.26 -2.49 -15.92
CA GLY A 217 -11.90 -3.79 -15.32
C GLY A 217 -10.52 -3.83 -14.63
N THR A 218 -9.84 -2.69 -14.53
CA THR A 218 -8.58 -2.52 -13.78
C THR A 218 -8.70 -1.37 -12.80
N TYR A 219 -8.01 -1.47 -11.66
CA TYR A 219 -7.87 -0.32 -10.77
C TYR A 219 -6.85 0.66 -11.32
N GLN A 220 -7.22 1.94 -11.32
CA GLN A 220 -6.38 3.05 -11.71
C GLN A 220 -6.34 4.06 -10.57
N PRO A 221 -5.24 4.82 -10.39
CA PRO A 221 -5.25 5.94 -9.47
C PRO A 221 -6.39 6.88 -9.80
N ALA A 222 -7.16 7.27 -8.79
CA ALA A 222 -8.25 8.22 -8.94
C ALA A 222 -7.67 9.52 -9.53
N PRO A 223 -8.33 10.11 -10.55
CA PRO A 223 -7.87 11.37 -11.11
C PRO A 223 -7.81 12.40 -9.99
N THR A 224 -6.63 12.97 -9.77
CA THR A 224 -6.47 14.08 -8.85
C THR A 224 -7.02 15.33 -9.53
N ASP A 225 -8.25 15.73 -9.19
CA ASP A 225 -8.82 17.00 -9.65
C ASP A 225 -8.05 18.16 -8.99
N GLY A 226 -6.93 18.56 -9.61
CA GLY A 226 -6.28 19.85 -9.38
C GLY A 226 -5.67 20.11 -7.99
N GLY A 227 -5.58 19.12 -7.09
CA GLY A 227 -4.78 19.24 -5.86
C GLY A 227 -5.49 18.90 -4.54
N THR A 228 -6.76 18.51 -4.56
CA THR A 228 -7.45 17.98 -3.38
C THR A 228 -7.89 16.55 -3.64
N PRO A 229 -7.44 15.55 -2.85
CA PRO A 229 -8.00 14.21 -2.91
C PRO A 229 -9.51 14.31 -2.65
N VAL A 230 -10.32 13.84 -3.60
CA VAL A 230 -11.75 13.70 -3.38
C VAL A 230 -11.92 12.54 -2.42
N THR A 231 -12.23 12.82 -1.15
CA THR A 231 -12.66 11.79 -0.21
C THR A 231 -13.91 11.14 -0.80
N PRO A 232 -13.93 9.82 -1.06
CA PRO A 232 -15.15 9.17 -1.51
C PRO A 232 -16.22 9.38 -0.43
N ALA A 233 -17.40 9.85 -0.83
CA ALA A 233 -18.56 9.89 0.05
C ALA A 233 -18.93 8.43 0.36
N GLY A 234 -18.80 8.05 1.63
CA GLY A 234 -19.24 6.75 2.14
C GLY A 234 -20.76 6.60 2.12
#